data_AF-A0A944NU86-F1
#
_entry.id   AF-A0A944NU86-F1
#
_cell.length_a   1.000
_cell.length_b   1.000
_cell.length_c   1.000
_cell.angle_alpha   90.00
_cell.angle_beta   90.00
_cell.angle_gamma   90.00
#
_symmetry.space_group_name_H-M   'P 1'
#
loop_
_entity.id
_entity.type
_entity.pdbx_description
1 polymer ?
#
loop_
_entity_poly.entity_id
_entity_poly.type
_entity_poly.pdbx_seq_one_letter_code
_entity_poly.pdbx_strand_id
1 'polypeptide(L)'
;MTTPYYIPETHIPLPPKDAKVLTTACDYCMVACGLKVYRWPVAGEKNGGPKASENAFGVDFPVDPLGPWVAPNQHNVVLHKGAPHHVLIIPDKEAKHVNTDGDSSLRGGCIAQKCYNPQTPTRDRLKSPLMRIYGILQPVPWDFALDVASAVGKHVIKAHGSNAYGVKTYSYQFIENTYAITKFSLRHINTANFTFHDTPSDVSSTPGFRDAGFDNFGPAYEDWRDAETLMICGTDPYETKTILFTQWIMKGIQNGQKCIMMNPRRTAGVAYAEKNGGMWIDVALGTDLLVINAIARVIVENGWQDAEWIKKWVNNKWESSSGFGQGTRNTPWQWRTTWGKFQTKGFEDWKKWLMAQDEFKPENAAKVAQIDVKKIYTAAEWMAKPSGGKRPKTSIMIEKGLYWSNNTGNTQAISALGIIVGAGGRPGQMIGRGGGHQRGGQRGGKYPRNKSPMKVPGRRRRALDTDTWLMAGHTRLAHAIGTTWIQSMCGSQQLAKRFEELVVANPHQVRSYDKQDIIDTLKKRADSG
;
A
#
# COMPACT_ATOMS: atom_id res chain seq x y z
N MET A 1 21.48 27.49 -17.26
CA MET A 1 20.43 27.92 -18.20
C MET A 1 19.52 26.73 -18.47
N THR A 2 18.48 26.56 -17.65
CA THR A 2 17.50 25.48 -17.81
C THR A 2 16.38 25.98 -18.69
N THR A 3 16.34 25.52 -19.93
CA THR A 3 15.19 25.72 -20.80
C THR A 3 14.35 24.45 -20.74
N PRO A 4 13.17 24.40 -20.08
CA PRO A 4 12.25 23.29 -20.26
C PRO A 4 11.18 23.74 -21.26
N TYR A 5 11.52 23.90 -22.53
CA TYR A 5 10.47 23.90 -23.55
C TYR A 5 10.18 22.43 -23.88
N TYR A 6 9.20 21.87 -23.16
CA TYR A 6 8.41 20.80 -23.74
C TYR A 6 7.82 21.37 -25.04
N ILE A 7 8.29 20.88 -26.18
CA ILE A 7 7.66 21.16 -27.47
C ILE A 7 6.47 20.20 -27.55
N PRO A 8 5.23 20.70 -27.47
CA PRO A 8 4.07 19.83 -27.51
C PRO A 8 4.02 19.10 -28.84
N GLU A 9 3.82 17.79 -28.78
CA GLU A 9 3.45 17.03 -29.97
C GLU A 9 2.12 17.59 -30.51
N THR A 10 2.12 18.05 -31.76
CA THR A 10 0.96 18.66 -32.41
C THR A 10 0.07 17.64 -33.12
N HIS A 11 0.52 16.38 -33.20
CA HIS A 11 -0.18 15.29 -33.85
C HIS A 11 0.10 13.96 -33.15
N ILE A 12 -0.94 13.12 -33.02
CA ILE A 12 -0.82 11.76 -32.47
C ILE A 12 -1.57 10.81 -33.41
N PRO A 13 -0.99 9.67 -33.78
CA PRO A 13 -1.66 8.72 -34.65
C PRO A 13 -2.86 8.07 -33.94
N LEU A 14 -4.01 8.08 -34.62
CA LEU A 14 -5.20 7.37 -34.17
C LEU A 14 -5.05 5.86 -34.38
N PRO A 15 -5.60 5.03 -33.49
CA PRO A 15 -5.63 3.58 -33.71
C PRO A 15 -6.55 3.26 -34.89
N PRO A 16 -6.10 2.49 -35.91
CA PRO A 16 -6.95 2.01 -36.99
C PRO A 16 -7.98 1.00 -36.48
N LYS A 17 -9.05 0.76 -37.24
CA LYS A 17 -10.11 -0.20 -36.87
C LYS A 17 -9.62 -1.61 -36.55
N ASP A 18 -8.56 -2.06 -37.22
CA ASP A 18 -7.97 -3.39 -37.05
C ASP A 18 -6.86 -3.42 -35.98
N ALA A 19 -6.66 -2.32 -35.24
CA ALA A 19 -5.72 -2.28 -34.12
C ALA A 19 -6.03 -3.39 -33.12
N LYS A 20 -4.97 -4.07 -32.64
CA LYS A 20 -5.14 -5.09 -31.60
C LYS A 20 -5.51 -4.40 -30.30
N VAL A 21 -6.69 -4.71 -29.76
CA VAL A 21 -7.14 -4.24 -28.45
C VAL A 21 -6.81 -5.28 -27.38
N LEU A 22 -6.21 -4.82 -26.28
CA LEU A 22 -5.96 -5.58 -25.06
C LEU A 22 -6.53 -4.82 -23.87
N THR A 23 -6.77 -5.51 -22.76
CA THR A 23 -7.14 -4.90 -21.48
C THR A 23 -6.01 -5.06 -20.48
N THR A 24 -5.84 -4.06 -19.62
CA THR A 24 -4.92 -4.12 -18.49
C THR A 24 -5.46 -3.30 -17.33
N ALA A 25 -4.96 -3.55 -16.12
CA ALA A 25 -5.15 -2.63 -15.00
C ALA A 25 -3.98 -1.62 -14.97
N CYS A 26 -4.24 -0.45 -14.40
CA CYS A 26 -3.21 0.52 -14.09
C CYS A 26 -2.17 -0.08 -13.11
N ASP A 27 -0.87 0.10 -13.32
CA ASP A 27 0.18 -0.52 -12.50
C ASP A 27 0.51 0.22 -11.18
N TYR A 28 -0.14 1.35 -10.91
CA TYR A 28 0.28 2.24 -9.82
C TYR A 28 -0.49 1.98 -8.51
N CYS A 29 -1.41 2.88 -8.17
CA CYS A 29 -2.08 2.86 -6.86
C CYS A 29 -3.09 1.70 -6.74
N MET A 30 -3.59 1.51 -5.53
CA MET A 30 -4.57 0.47 -5.17
C MET A 30 -5.80 0.47 -6.08
N VAL A 31 -6.19 1.64 -6.62
CA VAL A 31 -7.43 1.79 -7.37
C VAL A 31 -7.50 0.87 -8.60
N ALA A 32 -6.37 0.51 -9.20
CA ALA A 32 -6.33 -0.49 -10.27
C ALA A 32 -7.27 -0.17 -11.46
N CYS A 33 -7.34 1.10 -11.88
CA CYS A 33 -8.19 1.56 -12.98
C CYS A 33 -8.05 0.65 -14.22
N GLY A 34 -9.17 0.29 -14.83
CA GLY A 34 -9.22 -0.45 -16.08
C GLY A 34 -8.76 0.43 -17.24
N LEU A 35 -7.89 -0.13 -18.08
CA LEU A 35 -7.31 0.52 -19.25
C LEU A 35 -7.45 -0.37 -20.49
N LYS A 36 -7.58 0.26 -21.65
CA LYS A 36 -7.48 -0.38 -22.97
C LYS A 36 -6.13 -0.04 -23.59
N VAL A 37 -5.50 -1.06 -24.19
CA VAL A 37 -4.27 -0.91 -24.97
C VAL A 37 -4.57 -1.21 -26.43
N TYR A 38 -4.45 -0.20 -27.29
CA TYR A 38 -4.51 -0.35 -28.73
C TYR A 38 -3.07 -0.48 -29.25
N ARG A 39 -2.81 -1.51 -30.06
CA ARG A 39 -1.49 -1.75 -30.65
C ARG A 39 -1.60 -2.04 -32.14
N TRP A 40 -0.81 -1.34 -32.95
CA TRP A 40 -0.73 -1.54 -34.40
C TRP A 40 0.69 -1.28 -34.91
N PRO A 41 1.11 -1.86 -36.05
CA PRO A 41 2.45 -1.66 -36.60
C PRO A 41 2.70 -0.19 -36.96
N VAL A 42 3.94 0.28 -36.79
CA VAL A 42 4.38 1.59 -37.33
C VAL A 42 4.57 1.51 -38.85
N ALA A 43 5.06 0.38 -39.34
CA ALA A 43 5.33 0.18 -40.76
C ALA A 43 4.02 0.16 -41.58
N GLY A 44 4.05 0.82 -42.75
CA GLY A 44 2.95 0.85 -43.71
C GLY A 44 1.87 1.92 -43.43
N GLU A 45 2.12 2.86 -42.51
CA GLU A 45 1.27 4.04 -42.23
C GLU A 45 -0.22 3.75 -42.03
N LYS A 46 -0.55 2.58 -41.49
CA LYS A 46 -1.94 2.17 -41.21
C LYS A 46 -2.52 2.86 -39.97
N ASN A 47 -2.37 4.17 -39.86
CA ASN A 47 -3.00 4.93 -38.79
C ASN A 47 -4.50 5.07 -39.09
N GLY A 48 -5.30 5.18 -38.03
CA GLY A 48 -6.71 5.50 -38.17
C GLY A 48 -6.91 6.92 -38.69
N GLY A 49 -8.03 7.13 -39.37
CA GLY A 49 -8.48 8.43 -39.85
C GLY A 49 -9.49 9.09 -38.89
N PRO A 50 -9.81 10.38 -39.09
CA PRO A 50 -10.72 11.11 -38.24
C PRO A 50 -12.17 10.64 -38.35
N LYS A 51 -12.57 9.92 -39.41
CA LYS A 51 -13.94 9.43 -39.56
C LYS A 51 -14.17 8.19 -38.70
N ALA A 52 -15.39 8.01 -38.22
CA ALA A 52 -15.82 6.82 -37.47
C ALA A 52 -15.55 5.51 -38.23
N SER A 53 -15.57 5.57 -39.56
CA SER A 53 -15.26 4.43 -40.42
C SER A 53 -13.78 4.04 -40.46
N GLU A 54 -12.88 4.86 -39.91
CA GLU A 54 -11.43 4.77 -40.11
C GLU A 54 -10.64 4.55 -38.81
N ASN A 55 -11.25 4.75 -37.62
CA ASN A 55 -10.57 4.58 -36.33
C ASN A 55 -11.22 3.54 -35.41
N ALA A 56 -10.44 3.05 -34.44
CA ALA A 56 -10.84 2.01 -33.49
C ALA A 56 -11.87 2.46 -32.45
N PHE A 57 -12.10 3.77 -32.30
CA PHE A 57 -13.11 4.30 -31.39
C PHE A 57 -14.50 4.32 -32.02
N GLY A 58 -14.58 4.28 -33.36
CA GLY A 58 -15.84 4.32 -34.09
C GLY A 58 -16.55 5.68 -33.97
N VAL A 59 -15.81 6.77 -33.86
CA VAL A 59 -16.34 8.14 -33.74
C VAL A 59 -15.74 9.08 -34.79
N ASP A 60 -16.49 10.12 -35.14
CA ASP A 60 -15.99 11.22 -35.97
C ASP A 60 -15.27 12.26 -35.10
N PHE A 61 -14.06 12.63 -35.49
CA PHE A 61 -13.27 13.70 -34.87
C PHE A 61 -13.49 15.03 -35.62
N PRO A 62 -13.56 16.18 -34.92
CA PRO A 62 -13.40 16.36 -33.48
C PRO A 62 -14.60 15.87 -32.67
N VAL A 63 -14.34 15.48 -31.41
CA VAL A 63 -15.37 15.05 -30.45
C VAL A 63 -15.64 16.15 -29.40
N ASP A 64 -16.75 16.03 -28.69
CA ASP A 64 -17.10 16.93 -27.57
C ASP A 64 -16.07 16.88 -26.42
N PRO A 65 -16.03 17.88 -25.50
CA PRO A 65 -15.03 18.01 -24.42
C PRO A 65 -14.85 16.81 -23.46
N LEU A 66 -15.72 15.80 -23.50
CA LEU A 66 -15.62 14.54 -22.73
C LEU A 66 -15.70 13.29 -23.63
N GLY A 67 -15.55 13.49 -24.94
CA GLY A 67 -15.48 12.43 -25.92
C GLY A 67 -14.14 11.69 -25.89
N PRO A 68 -14.02 10.56 -26.62
CA PRO A 68 -12.77 9.84 -26.75
C PRO A 68 -11.67 10.73 -27.32
N TRP A 69 -10.62 10.97 -26.55
CA TRP A 69 -9.46 11.75 -26.98
C TRP A 69 -8.17 11.03 -26.63
N VAL A 70 -7.16 11.22 -27.47
CA VAL A 70 -5.82 10.68 -27.27
C VAL A 70 -4.90 11.82 -26.90
N ALA A 71 -4.32 11.77 -25.70
CA ALA A 71 -3.30 12.71 -25.27
C ALA A 71 -1.88 12.16 -25.58
N PRO A 72 -0.86 13.02 -25.80
CA PRO A 72 0.48 12.57 -26.17
C PRO A 72 1.10 11.60 -25.14
N ASN A 73 0.79 11.81 -23.85
CA ASN A 73 1.23 10.95 -22.75
C ASN A 73 0.59 9.55 -22.73
N GLN A 74 -0.45 9.33 -23.52
CA GLN A 74 -1.12 8.04 -23.68
C GLN A 74 -0.56 7.24 -24.85
N HIS A 75 0.30 7.83 -25.68
CA HIS A 75 0.94 7.18 -26.83
C HIS A 75 2.40 6.83 -26.56
N ASN A 76 2.88 5.76 -27.20
CA ASN A 76 4.29 5.43 -27.31
C ASN A 76 4.53 4.53 -28.53
N VAL A 77 5.79 4.29 -28.89
CA VAL A 77 6.23 3.24 -29.81
C VAL A 77 7.03 2.20 -29.04
N VAL A 78 6.68 0.92 -29.19
CA VAL A 78 7.35 -0.21 -28.53
C VAL A 78 7.72 -1.27 -29.55
N LEU A 79 8.64 -2.15 -29.18
CA LEU A 79 8.92 -3.34 -29.97
C LEU A 79 7.94 -4.46 -29.60
N HIS A 80 7.25 -5.01 -30.60
CA HIS A 80 6.48 -6.24 -30.48
C HIS A 80 6.98 -7.24 -31.52
N LYS A 81 7.45 -8.41 -31.06
CA LYS A 81 8.06 -9.45 -31.90
C LYS A 81 9.17 -8.89 -32.81
N GLY A 82 10.00 -7.99 -32.28
CA GLY A 82 11.12 -7.36 -32.99
C GLY A 82 10.74 -6.19 -33.91
N ALA A 83 9.46 -5.89 -34.12
CA ALA A 83 9.02 -4.80 -34.99
C ALA A 83 8.41 -3.62 -34.21
N PRO A 84 8.62 -2.37 -34.64
CA PRO A 84 8.04 -1.20 -34.00
C PRO A 84 6.52 -1.17 -34.18
N HIS A 85 5.81 -0.96 -33.07
CA HIS A 85 4.37 -0.82 -33.00
C HIS A 85 4.03 0.43 -32.21
N HIS A 86 3.03 1.16 -32.68
CA HIS A 86 2.33 2.12 -31.85
C HIS A 86 1.62 1.38 -30.72
N VAL A 87 1.65 1.98 -29.54
CA VAL A 87 0.78 1.62 -28.41
C VAL A 87 0.10 2.86 -27.91
N LEU A 88 -1.20 2.76 -27.75
CA LEU A 88 -2.03 3.75 -27.11
C LEU A 88 -2.65 3.11 -25.87
N ILE A 89 -2.44 3.70 -24.71
CA ILE A 89 -2.95 3.20 -23.43
C ILE A 89 -3.85 4.26 -22.81
N ILE A 90 -5.15 4.01 -22.86
CA ILE A 90 -6.19 4.94 -22.41
C ILE A 90 -7.09 4.27 -21.38
N PRO A 91 -7.74 5.05 -20.51
CA PRO A 91 -8.73 4.50 -19.60
C PRO A 91 -9.89 3.83 -20.35
N ASP A 92 -10.35 2.73 -19.77
CA ASP A 92 -11.43 1.93 -20.33
C ASP A 92 -12.78 2.63 -20.12
N LYS A 93 -13.36 3.16 -21.21
CA LYS A 93 -14.68 3.80 -21.20
C LYS A 93 -15.81 2.83 -20.82
N GLU A 94 -15.60 1.52 -20.97
CA GLU A 94 -16.57 0.50 -20.63
C GLU A 94 -16.51 0.10 -19.14
N ALA A 95 -15.54 0.60 -18.37
CA ALA A 95 -15.40 0.28 -16.97
C ALA A 95 -16.57 0.83 -16.14
N LYS A 96 -17.24 -0.04 -15.38
CA LYS A 96 -18.45 0.30 -14.58
C LYS A 96 -18.25 0.32 -13.06
N HIS A 97 -17.15 -0.22 -12.57
CA HIS A 97 -16.98 -0.51 -11.13
C HIS A 97 -15.74 0.10 -10.48
N VAL A 98 -14.80 0.65 -11.28
CA VAL A 98 -13.54 1.18 -10.76
C VAL A 98 -13.38 2.65 -11.17
N ASN A 99 -12.95 2.90 -12.40
CA ASN A 99 -12.91 4.20 -13.06
C ASN A 99 -14.11 4.30 -14.01
N THR A 100 -15.28 4.64 -13.47
CA THR A 100 -16.50 4.77 -14.27
C THR A 100 -16.30 5.74 -15.43
N ASP A 101 -16.83 5.38 -16.59
CA ASP A 101 -16.83 6.18 -17.83
C ASP A 101 -15.42 6.50 -18.39
N GLY A 102 -14.40 5.75 -17.98
CA GLY A 102 -13.05 5.89 -18.53
C GLY A 102 -12.27 7.09 -17.97
N ASP A 103 -12.38 7.35 -16.67
CA ASP A 103 -11.51 8.34 -16.00
C ASP A 103 -10.10 7.76 -15.73
N SER A 104 -9.10 8.64 -15.58
CA SER A 104 -7.74 8.27 -15.20
C SER A 104 -7.08 9.31 -14.30
N SER A 105 -6.30 8.83 -13.32
CA SER A 105 -5.38 9.73 -12.61
C SER A 105 -4.22 10.14 -13.54
N LEU A 106 -3.54 11.25 -13.23
CA LEU A 106 -2.32 11.66 -13.95
C LEU A 106 -1.30 10.51 -14.10
N ARG A 107 -1.16 9.68 -13.06
CA ARG A 107 -0.29 8.49 -13.10
C ARG A 107 -0.78 7.47 -14.11
N GLY A 108 -2.07 7.12 -14.05
CA GLY A 108 -2.69 6.11 -14.92
C GLY A 108 -2.76 6.52 -16.38
N GLY A 109 -3.07 7.80 -16.65
CA GLY A 109 -3.10 8.36 -17.99
C GLY A 109 -1.73 8.46 -18.68
N CYS A 110 -0.63 8.42 -17.91
CA CYS A 110 0.74 8.44 -18.45
C CYS A 110 1.36 7.03 -18.58
N ILE A 111 0.56 5.96 -18.54
CA ILE A 111 1.11 4.59 -18.51
C ILE A 111 1.87 4.24 -19.79
N ALA A 112 1.51 4.80 -20.94
CA ALA A 112 2.26 4.56 -22.18
C ALA A 112 3.71 5.05 -22.09
N GLN A 113 3.96 6.18 -21.42
CA GLN A 113 5.30 6.75 -21.26
C GLN A 113 6.26 5.85 -20.49
N LYS A 114 5.76 4.94 -19.65
CA LYS A 114 6.62 4.01 -18.92
C LYS A 114 7.07 2.83 -19.79
N CYS A 115 6.40 2.55 -20.91
CA CYS A 115 6.76 1.44 -21.78
C CYS A 115 8.17 1.65 -22.34
N TYR A 116 8.92 0.55 -22.48
CA TYR A 116 10.29 0.62 -22.96
C TYR A 116 10.32 1.12 -24.41
N ASN A 117 11.05 2.21 -24.61
CA ASN A 117 11.33 2.81 -25.89
C ASN A 117 12.79 3.36 -25.84
N PRO A 118 13.71 2.87 -26.69
CA PRO A 118 15.10 3.30 -26.65
C PRO A 118 15.31 4.78 -27.03
N GLN A 119 14.32 5.43 -27.65
CA GLN A 119 14.36 6.84 -28.00
C GLN A 119 13.89 7.76 -26.85
N THR A 120 13.23 7.23 -25.82
CA THR A 120 12.72 8.03 -24.68
C THR A 120 13.60 7.84 -23.42
N PRO A 121 13.29 8.51 -22.29
CA PRO A 121 13.99 8.26 -21.03
C PRO A 121 13.90 6.82 -20.51
N THR A 122 12.96 6.00 -21.00
CA THR A 122 12.86 4.59 -20.59
C THR A 122 13.97 3.71 -21.17
N ARG A 123 14.88 4.28 -21.99
CA ARG A 123 16.13 3.64 -22.44
C ARG A 123 17.01 3.13 -21.30
N ASP A 124 16.87 3.73 -20.11
CA ASP A 124 17.61 3.40 -18.87
C ASP A 124 17.15 2.10 -18.21
N ARG A 125 16.10 1.45 -18.73
CA ARG A 125 15.66 0.13 -18.24
C ARG A 125 16.79 -0.89 -18.35
N LEU A 126 17.02 -1.65 -17.28
CA LEU A 126 18.01 -2.74 -17.24
C LEU A 126 17.71 -3.78 -18.35
N LYS A 127 18.74 -4.12 -19.15
CA LYS A 127 18.64 -5.01 -20.32
C LYS A 127 19.41 -6.32 -20.14
N SER A 128 20.42 -6.29 -19.28
CA SER A 128 21.28 -7.42 -18.96
C SER A 128 21.62 -7.42 -17.46
N PRO A 129 22.01 -8.56 -16.90
CA PRO A 129 22.62 -8.60 -15.58
C PRO A 129 23.88 -7.73 -15.54
N LEU A 130 24.06 -7.00 -14.44
CA LEU A 130 25.22 -6.16 -14.22
C LEU A 130 25.98 -6.65 -12.98
N MET A 131 27.30 -6.75 -13.08
CA MET A 131 28.18 -7.07 -11.95
C MET A 131 29.20 -5.96 -11.75
N ARG A 132 29.51 -5.62 -10.50
CA ARG A 132 30.53 -4.62 -10.19
C ARG A 132 31.91 -5.28 -10.24
N ILE A 133 32.69 -4.99 -11.28
CA ILE A 133 34.05 -5.49 -11.50
C ILE A 133 34.97 -4.26 -11.64
N TYR A 134 36.07 -4.22 -10.88
CA TYR A 134 36.94 -3.04 -10.78
C TYR A 134 36.18 -1.76 -10.42
N GLY A 135 35.17 -1.87 -9.55
CA GLY A 135 34.36 -0.74 -9.08
C GLY A 135 33.28 -0.26 -10.04
N ILE A 136 33.20 -0.77 -11.27
CA ILE A 136 32.25 -0.33 -12.30
C ILE A 136 31.23 -1.44 -12.57
N LEU A 137 29.95 -1.09 -12.78
CA LEU A 137 28.93 -2.05 -13.21
C LEU A 137 29.13 -2.41 -14.68
N GLN A 138 29.37 -3.69 -14.95
CA GLN A 138 29.62 -4.23 -16.29
C GLN A 138 28.58 -5.31 -16.63
N PRO A 139 28.11 -5.36 -17.89
CA PRO A 139 27.17 -6.39 -18.32
C PRO A 139 27.82 -7.78 -18.32
N VAL A 140 27.10 -8.78 -17.81
CA VAL A 140 27.53 -10.18 -17.82
C VAL A 140 26.40 -11.08 -18.33
N PRO A 141 26.70 -12.27 -18.89
CA PRO A 141 25.67 -13.24 -19.26
C PRO A 141 24.82 -13.69 -18.06
N TRP A 142 23.59 -14.12 -18.33
CA TRP A 142 22.68 -14.63 -17.28
C TRP A 142 23.26 -15.82 -16.53
N ASP A 143 23.78 -16.83 -17.23
CA ASP A 143 24.36 -18.02 -16.60
C ASP A 143 25.53 -17.65 -15.69
N PHE A 144 26.37 -16.69 -16.11
CA PHE A 144 27.46 -16.17 -15.30
C PHE A 144 26.95 -15.52 -14.00
N ALA A 145 25.97 -14.61 -14.09
CA ALA A 145 25.41 -13.94 -12.91
C ALA A 145 24.74 -14.93 -11.95
N LEU A 146 24.00 -15.90 -12.49
CA LEU A 146 23.29 -16.92 -11.71
C LEU A 146 24.25 -17.89 -11.02
N ASP A 147 25.31 -18.33 -11.71
CA ASP A 147 26.36 -19.17 -11.13
C ASP A 147 27.03 -18.49 -9.94
N VAL A 148 27.43 -17.22 -10.10
CA VAL A 148 28.07 -16.46 -9.03
C VAL A 148 27.11 -16.26 -7.85
N ALA A 149 25.87 -15.82 -8.09
CA ALA A 149 24.88 -15.63 -7.04
C ALA A 149 24.56 -16.94 -6.30
N SER A 150 24.45 -18.06 -7.02
CA SER A 150 24.21 -19.39 -6.47
C SER A 150 25.38 -19.88 -5.62
N ALA A 151 26.62 -19.74 -6.10
CA ALA A 151 27.82 -20.15 -5.37
C ALA A 151 28.01 -19.36 -4.07
N VAL A 152 27.88 -18.03 -4.13
CA VAL A 152 27.98 -17.15 -2.96
C VAL A 152 26.81 -17.40 -2.00
N GLY A 153 25.59 -17.54 -2.50
CA GLY A 153 24.41 -17.83 -1.68
C GLY A 153 24.51 -19.15 -0.93
N LYS A 154 24.98 -20.23 -1.59
CA LYS A 154 25.22 -21.54 -0.95
C LYS A 154 26.30 -21.44 0.13
N HIS A 155 27.39 -20.70 -0.14
CA HIS A 155 28.44 -20.45 0.85
C HIS A 155 27.90 -19.72 2.08
N VAL A 156 27.17 -18.61 1.89
CA VAL A 156 26.57 -17.82 2.98
C VAL A 156 25.67 -18.68 3.86
N ILE A 157 24.80 -19.48 3.25
CA ILE A 157 23.89 -20.36 4.01
C ILE A 157 24.68 -21.42 4.78
N LYS A 158 25.72 -22.01 4.19
CA LYS A 158 26.54 -23.05 4.82
C LYS A 158 27.38 -22.49 5.98
N ALA A 159 28.02 -21.34 5.79
CA ALA A 159 28.97 -20.76 6.74
C ALA A 159 28.30 -19.92 7.84
N HIS A 160 27.23 -19.17 7.50
CA HIS A 160 26.61 -18.17 8.40
C HIS A 160 25.14 -18.47 8.73
N GLY A 161 24.58 -19.55 8.17
CA GLY A 161 23.20 -19.97 8.39
C GLY A 161 22.18 -19.22 7.53
N SER A 162 20.94 -19.73 7.47
CA SER A 162 19.92 -19.22 6.55
C SER A 162 19.54 -17.75 6.79
N ASN A 163 19.62 -17.25 8.03
CA ASN A 163 19.27 -15.86 8.34
C ASN A 163 20.33 -14.84 7.91
N ALA A 164 21.53 -15.29 7.55
CA ALA A 164 22.53 -14.43 6.92
C ALA A 164 22.16 -14.04 5.48
N TYR A 165 21.21 -14.77 4.89
CA TYR A 165 20.63 -14.46 3.59
C TYR A 165 19.36 -13.62 3.77
N GLY A 166 19.44 -12.35 3.40
CA GLY A 166 18.33 -11.40 3.46
C GLY A 166 17.50 -11.35 2.18
N VAL A 167 16.19 -11.16 2.29
CA VAL A 167 15.33 -10.85 1.15
C VAL A 167 14.36 -9.72 1.49
N LYS A 168 14.44 -8.64 0.73
CA LYS A 168 13.52 -7.50 0.77
C LYS A 168 12.75 -7.46 -0.55
N THR A 169 11.42 -7.59 -0.52
CA THR A 169 10.63 -7.71 -1.75
C THR A 169 9.34 -6.90 -1.72
N TYR A 170 8.79 -6.53 -2.87
CA TYR A 170 7.42 -6.01 -2.95
C TYR A 170 6.37 -7.08 -2.57
N SER A 171 5.15 -6.62 -2.25
CA SER A 171 4.03 -7.46 -1.78
C SER A 171 2.74 -7.30 -2.61
N TYR A 172 2.83 -6.58 -3.72
CA TYR A 172 1.73 -6.26 -4.63
C TYR A 172 1.96 -6.96 -5.97
N GLN A 173 1.17 -6.65 -7.00
CA GLN A 173 1.27 -7.20 -8.37
C GLN A 173 2.67 -7.74 -8.71
N PHE A 174 2.87 -8.97 -9.17
CA PHE A 174 1.89 -9.96 -9.62
C PHE A 174 1.85 -11.18 -8.68
N ILE A 175 0.74 -11.92 -8.69
CA ILE A 175 0.55 -13.11 -7.85
C ILE A 175 1.65 -14.15 -8.13
N GLU A 176 1.93 -14.37 -9.40
CA GLU A 176 2.95 -15.27 -9.93
C GLU A 176 4.32 -14.91 -9.35
N ASN A 177 4.66 -13.62 -9.36
CA ASN A 177 5.95 -13.16 -8.88
C ASN A 177 6.06 -13.27 -7.36
N THR A 178 5.06 -12.78 -6.62
CA THR A 178 5.11 -12.82 -5.15
C THR A 178 5.10 -14.25 -4.63
N TYR A 179 4.36 -15.16 -5.28
CA TYR A 179 4.39 -16.58 -4.98
C TYR A 179 5.78 -17.18 -5.22
N ALA A 180 6.39 -16.93 -6.38
CA ALA A 180 7.71 -17.45 -6.70
C ALA A 180 8.79 -16.92 -5.74
N ILE A 181 8.83 -15.61 -5.50
CA ILE A 181 9.80 -14.97 -4.60
C ILE A 181 9.67 -15.48 -3.18
N THR A 182 8.44 -15.58 -2.66
CA THR A 182 8.21 -16.07 -1.29
C THR A 182 8.43 -17.57 -1.17
N LYS A 183 8.16 -18.36 -2.21
CA LYS A 183 8.53 -19.79 -2.26
C LYS A 183 10.05 -19.93 -2.19
N PHE A 184 10.80 -19.20 -3.02
CA PHE A 184 12.26 -19.17 -2.98
C PHE A 184 12.78 -18.81 -1.57
N SER A 185 12.31 -17.69 -1.03
CA SER A 185 12.86 -17.13 0.21
C SER A 185 12.45 -17.90 1.47
N LEU A 186 11.16 -18.21 1.61
CA LEU A 186 10.60 -18.75 2.87
C LEU A 186 10.59 -20.28 2.90
N ARG A 187 10.57 -20.96 1.75
CA ARG A 187 10.60 -22.43 1.66
C ARG A 187 12.00 -22.96 1.34
N HIS A 188 12.68 -22.43 0.33
CA HIS A 188 13.95 -23.01 -0.15
C HIS A 188 15.18 -22.45 0.59
N ILE A 189 15.32 -21.13 0.69
CA ILE A 189 16.34 -20.52 1.54
C ILE A 189 15.96 -20.68 3.02
N ASN A 190 14.64 -20.63 3.30
CA ASN A 190 14.07 -20.76 4.63
C ASN A 190 14.69 -19.78 5.64
N THR A 191 14.79 -18.50 5.23
CA THR A 191 15.33 -17.40 6.03
C THR A 191 14.23 -16.66 6.79
N ALA A 192 14.51 -16.28 8.04
CA ALA A 192 13.70 -15.33 8.78
C ALA A 192 14.07 -13.87 8.45
N ASN A 193 15.22 -13.63 7.82
CA ASN A 193 15.64 -12.31 7.34
C ASN A 193 14.89 -11.98 6.04
N PHE A 194 13.58 -11.80 6.17
CA PHE A 194 12.65 -11.57 5.09
C PHE A 194 11.64 -10.51 5.51
N THR A 195 11.41 -9.51 4.66
CA THR A 195 10.31 -8.57 4.83
C THR A 195 9.88 -7.93 3.51
N PHE A 196 8.75 -7.24 3.55
CA PHE A 196 8.22 -6.52 2.40
C PHE A 196 8.76 -5.08 2.29
N HIS A 197 8.57 -4.49 1.11
CA HIS A 197 9.08 -3.19 0.68
C HIS A 197 8.84 -2.01 1.64
N ASP A 198 7.76 -2.02 2.42
CA ASP A 198 7.27 -0.88 3.23
C ASP A 198 7.49 -1.03 4.73
N THR A 199 8.11 -2.13 5.19
CA THR A 199 8.35 -2.40 6.62
C THR A 199 9.65 -3.17 6.85
N PRO A 200 10.39 -2.92 7.93
CA PRO A 200 11.59 -3.68 8.27
C PRO A 200 11.29 -5.11 8.77
N SER A 201 10.02 -5.45 9.06
CA SER A 201 9.65 -6.78 9.59
C SER A 201 8.35 -7.31 8.97
N ASP A 202 8.22 -8.64 8.83
CA ASP A 202 7.01 -9.33 8.34
C ASP A 202 5.88 -9.31 9.39
N VAL A 203 5.24 -8.14 9.54
CA VAL A 203 4.14 -7.85 10.48
C VAL A 203 2.92 -7.27 9.77
N SER A 204 1.76 -7.26 10.45
CA SER A 204 0.55 -6.61 9.93
C SER A 204 0.72 -5.10 9.93
N SER A 205 0.32 -4.41 8.85
CA SER A 205 0.27 -2.94 8.82
C SER A 205 -0.76 -2.36 9.80
N THR A 206 -1.78 -3.14 10.15
CA THR A 206 -2.95 -2.73 10.94
C THR A 206 -3.28 -3.82 11.96
N PRO A 207 -2.47 -3.98 13.02
CA PRO A 207 -2.66 -5.03 14.01
C PRO A 207 -3.98 -4.87 14.79
N GLY A 208 -4.47 -3.65 15.02
CA GLY A 208 -5.74 -3.40 15.70
C GLY A 208 -6.95 -3.90 14.90
N PHE A 209 -6.98 -3.68 13.58
CA PHE A 209 -8.03 -4.23 12.70
C PHE A 209 -8.07 -5.74 12.78
N ARG A 210 -6.90 -6.35 12.62
CA ARG A 210 -6.76 -7.80 12.71
C ARG A 210 -7.26 -8.32 14.05
N ASP A 211 -6.93 -7.66 15.16
CA ASP A 211 -7.33 -8.07 16.50
C ASP A 211 -8.83 -7.93 16.76
N ALA A 212 -9.44 -6.89 16.19
CA ALA A 212 -10.88 -6.67 16.24
C ALA A 212 -11.67 -7.53 15.23
N GLY A 213 -10.98 -8.29 14.35
CA GLY A 213 -11.63 -9.12 13.35
C GLY A 213 -12.02 -8.40 12.05
N PHE A 214 -11.56 -7.16 11.84
CA PHE A 214 -11.81 -6.42 10.61
C PHE A 214 -10.87 -6.84 9.47
N ASP A 215 -11.45 -6.96 8.27
CA ASP A 215 -10.66 -7.03 7.05
C ASP A 215 -10.10 -5.63 6.72
N ASN A 216 -8.82 -5.59 6.37
CA ASN A 216 -8.14 -4.39 5.91
C ASN A 216 -8.75 -3.81 4.65
N PHE A 217 -9.37 -4.64 3.80
CA PHE A 217 -9.95 -4.23 2.52
C PHE A 217 -11.40 -4.70 2.39
N GLY A 218 -12.15 -4.67 3.50
CA GLY A 218 -13.57 -5.00 3.52
C GLY A 218 -14.50 -4.11 2.68
N PRO A 219 -14.29 -2.78 2.57
CA PRO A 219 -15.19 -1.89 1.84
C PRO A 219 -15.12 -2.05 0.31
N ALA A 220 -16.29 -2.03 -0.35
CA ALA A 220 -16.39 -1.76 -1.79
C ALA A 220 -16.24 -0.25 -2.07
N TYR A 221 -16.23 0.15 -3.35
CA TYR A 221 -16.07 1.58 -3.69
C TYR A 221 -17.36 2.36 -3.42
N GLU A 222 -18.49 1.72 -3.66
CA GLU A 222 -19.84 2.15 -3.33
C GLU A 222 -19.96 2.50 -1.84
N ASP A 223 -19.35 1.73 -0.94
CA ASP A 223 -19.45 1.95 0.51
C ASP A 223 -18.85 3.28 0.96
N TRP A 224 -17.87 3.80 0.24
CA TRP A 224 -17.31 5.13 0.49
C TRP A 224 -18.24 6.24 0.01
N ARG A 225 -18.99 6.00 -1.08
CA ARG A 225 -19.99 6.93 -1.61
C ARG A 225 -21.27 6.93 -0.76
N ASP A 226 -21.71 5.76 -0.33
CA ASP A 226 -23.04 5.51 0.24
C ASP A 226 -23.11 5.75 1.75
N ALA A 227 -21.98 6.08 2.39
CA ALA A 227 -21.98 6.51 3.78
C ALA A 227 -22.65 7.88 3.92
N GLU A 228 -23.42 8.09 5.00
CA GLU A 228 -23.94 9.41 5.37
C GLU A 228 -22.87 10.24 6.08
N THR A 229 -21.96 9.58 6.80
CA THR A 229 -20.74 10.17 7.35
C THR A 229 -19.52 9.34 6.97
N LEU A 230 -18.51 9.98 6.39
CA LEU A 230 -17.24 9.35 6.02
C LEU A 230 -16.10 9.99 6.80
N MET A 231 -15.47 9.23 7.69
CA MET A 231 -14.25 9.65 8.38
C MET A 231 -13.01 9.12 7.65
N ILE A 232 -12.11 10.01 7.24
CA ILE A 232 -10.87 9.69 6.52
C ILE A 232 -9.69 10.11 7.40
N CYS A 233 -8.88 9.15 7.83
CA CYS A 233 -7.78 9.39 8.77
C CYS A 233 -6.40 9.10 8.14
N GLY A 234 -5.49 10.07 8.24
CA GLY A 234 -4.10 9.88 7.85
C GLY A 234 -3.89 9.65 6.35
N THR A 235 -4.75 10.22 5.50
CA THR A 235 -4.61 10.18 4.05
C THR A 235 -5.42 11.27 3.38
N ASP A 236 -4.98 11.66 2.20
CA ASP A 236 -5.81 12.37 1.23
C ASP A 236 -6.04 11.47 0.00
N PRO A 237 -7.24 10.90 -0.18
CA PRO A 237 -7.54 10.08 -1.34
C PRO A 237 -7.56 10.87 -2.65
N TYR A 238 -7.76 12.20 -2.66
CA TYR A 238 -7.66 13.01 -3.87
C TYR A 238 -6.28 12.86 -4.52
N GLU A 239 -5.22 12.98 -3.72
CA GLU A 239 -3.83 12.84 -4.20
C GLU A 239 -3.41 11.37 -4.34
N THR A 240 -3.86 10.49 -3.42
CA THR A 240 -3.27 9.15 -3.25
C THR A 240 -4.13 7.98 -3.71
N LYS A 241 -5.42 8.20 -4.01
CA LYS A 241 -6.37 7.26 -4.62
C LYS A 241 -7.32 8.00 -5.56
N THR A 242 -6.77 8.83 -6.44
CA THR A 242 -7.50 9.89 -7.16
C THR A 242 -8.85 9.46 -7.71
N ILE A 243 -8.91 8.33 -8.44
CA ILE A 243 -10.17 7.85 -9.02
C ILE A 243 -11.19 7.41 -7.95
N LEU A 244 -10.74 6.79 -6.86
CA LEU A 244 -11.63 6.49 -5.73
C LEU A 244 -12.25 7.78 -5.17
N PHE A 245 -11.46 8.85 -5.09
CA PHE A 245 -11.97 10.13 -4.62
C PHE A 245 -12.90 10.80 -5.64
N THR A 246 -12.46 10.95 -6.89
CA THR A 246 -13.19 11.73 -7.91
C THR A 246 -14.47 11.05 -8.37
N GLN A 247 -14.46 9.72 -8.51
CA GLN A 247 -15.60 8.99 -9.04
C GLN A 247 -16.57 8.47 -7.97
N TRP A 248 -16.16 8.40 -6.70
CA TRP A 248 -16.97 7.82 -5.63
C TRP A 248 -17.17 8.77 -4.46
N ILE A 249 -16.10 9.17 -3.78
CA ILE A 249 -16.20 10.00 -2.56
C ILE A 249 -16.78 11.39 -2.86
N MET A 250 -16.33 12.05 -3.95
CA MET A 250 -16.86 13.36 -4.36
C MET A 250 -18.36 13.30 -4.64
N LYS A 251 -18.86 12.21 -5.26
CA LYS A 251 -20.30 12.02 -5.48
C LYS A 251 -21.05 11.87 -4.16
N GLY A 252 -20.49 11.14 -3.19
CA GLY A 252 -21.03 11.05 -1.83
C GLY A 252 -21.15 12.44 -1.18
N ILE A 253 -20.07 13.22 -1.21
CA ILE A 253 -20.02 14.59 -0.65
C ILE A 253 -21.07 15.50 -1.33
N GLN A 254 -21.16 15.47 -2.66
CA GLN A 254 -22.14 16.25 -3.43
C GLN A 254 -23.59 15.85 -3.09
N ASN A 255 -23.81 14.60 -2.69
CA ASN A 255 -25.10 14.09 -2.24
C ASN A 255 -25.38 14.33 -0.74
N GLY A 256 -24.57 15.15 -0.07
CA GLY A 256 -24.78 15.54 1.33
C GLY A 256 -24.07 14.66 2.36
N GLN A 257 -23.16 13.77 1.95
CA GLN A 257 -22.30 13.03 2.89
C GLN A 257 -21.46 14.00 3.73
N LYS A 258 -21.48 13.80 5.04
CA LYS A 258 -20.63 14.51 5.99
C LYS A 258 -19.22 13.92 5.98
N CYS A 259 -18.31 14.56 5.26
CA CYS A 259 -16.91 14.10 5.17
C CYS A 259 -16.07 14.74 6.28
N ILE A 260 -15.42 13.91 7.09
CA ILE A 260 -14.46 14.31 8.13
C ILE A 260 -13.08 13.86 7.67
N MET A 261 -12.15 14.80 7.46
CA MET A 261 -10.76 14.48 7.14
C MET A 261 -9.87 14.81 8.33
N MET A 262 -9.24 13.81 8.93
CA MET A 262 -8.32 13.96 10.05
C MET A 262 -6.88 13.79 9.55
N ASN A 263 -6.20 14.92 9.35
CA ASN A 263 -4.84 15.00 8.83
C ASN A 263 -4.12 16.22 9.43
N PRO A 264 -2.82 16.13 9.75
CA PRO A 264 -2.05 17.27 10.28
C PRO A 264 -1.83 18.39 9.24
N ARG A 265 -1.91 18.07 7.94
CA ARG A 265 -1.71 19.02 6.83
C ARG A 265 -3.03 19.28 6.11
N ARG A 266 -3.31 20.54 5.79
CA ARG A 266 -4.39 20.91 4.88
C ARG A 266 -4.00 20.55 3.45
N THR A 267 -4.76 19.64 2.84
CA THR A 267 -4.50 19.11 1.49
C THR A 267 -5.63 19.49 0.53
N ALA A 268 -5.49 19.13 -0.76
CA ALA A 268 -6.49 19.47 -1.77
C ALA A 268 -7.85 18.78 -1.51
N GLY A 269 -7.85 17.52 -1.08
CA GLY A 269 -9.07 16.81 -0.68
C GLY A 269 -9.72 17.42 0.56
N VAL A 270 -8.92 17.88 1.53
CA VAL A 270 -9.42 18.62 2.70
C VAL A 270 -10.12 19.91 2.27
N ALA A 271 -9.47 20.70 1.41
CA ALA A 271 -10.06 21.92 0.88
C ALA A 271 -11.37 21.67 0.11
N TYR A 272 -11.44 20.55 -0.63
CA TYR A 272 -12.67 20.11 -1.27
C TYR A 272 -13.76 19.76 -0.25
N ALA A 273 -13.43 18.98 0.78
CA ALA A 273 -14.37 18.60 1.82
C ALA A 273 -14.95 19.84 2.53
N GLU A 274 -14.10 20.75 3.01
CA GLU A 274 -14.53 21.99 3.70
C GLU A 274 -15.44 22.86 2.82
N LYS A 275 -15.08 23.04 1.53
CA LYS A 275 -15.89 23.81 0.58
C LYS A 275 -17.30 23.24 0.41
N ASN A 276 -17.47 21.94 0.62
CA ASN A 276 -18.75 21.23 0.47
C ASN A 276 -19.36 20.83 1.84
N GLY A 277 -19.05 21.56 2.91
CA GLY A 277 -19.67 21.37 4.23
C GLY A 277 -19.11 20.22 5.07
N GLY A 278 -17.98 19.64 4.66
CA GLY A 278 -17.18 18.71 5.46
C GLY A 278 -16.32 19.42 6.51
N MET A 279 -15.60 18.63 7.31
CA MET A 279 -14.78 19.11 8.42
C MET A 279 -13.33 18.61 8.35
N TRP A 280 -12.39 19.53 8.55
CA TRP A 280 -10.98 19.20 8.75
C TRP A 280 -10.64 19.14 10.25
N ILE A 281 -10.12 18.00 10.70
CA ILE A 281 -9.49 17.87 12.02
C ILE A 281 -7.96 17.89 11.83
N ASP A 282 -7.38 19.02 12.18
CA ASP A 282 -5.98 19.43 12.03
C ASP A 282 -5.10 18.96 13.18
N VAL A 283 -5.13 17.65 13.46
CA VAL A 283 -4.43 17.06 14.60
C VAL A 283 -2.93 17.31 14.58
N ALA A 284 -2.35 17.61 15.74
CA ALA A 284 -0.90 17.58 15.94
C ALA A 284 -0.34 16.17 15.64
N LEU A 285 0.94 16.12 15.24
CA LEU A 285 1.58 14.86 14.84
C LEU A 285 1.60 13.85 16.00
N GLY A 286 1.01 12.66 15.76
CA GLY A 286 1.02 11.55 16.72
C GLY A 286 -0.07 11.62 17.79
N THR A 287 -1.02 12.56 17.72
CA THR A 287 -2.10 12.69 18.71
C THR A 287 -3.43 12.08 18.26
N ASP A 288 -3.46 11.34 17.14
CA ASP A 288 -4.66 10.73 16.57
C ASP A 288 -5.43 9.87 17.60
N LEU A 289 -4.71 9.05 18.37
CA LEU A 289 -5.26 8.17 19.39
C LEU A 289 -6.16 8.91 20.38
N LEU A 290 -5.73 10.10 20.82
CA LEU A 290 -6.44 10.89 21.82
C LEU A 290 -7.75 11.40 21.24
N VAL A 291 -7.71 11.94 20.03
CA VAL A 291 -8.88 12.49 19.34
C VAL A 291 -9.90 11.39 19.03
N ILE A 292 -9.44 10.25 18.50
CA ILE A 292 -10.32 9.11 18.19
C ILE A 292 -11.03 8.59 19.45
N ASN A 293 -10.30 8.42 20.55
CA ASN A 293 -10.91 7.94 21.80
C ASN A 293 -11.81 9.00 22.45
N ALA A 294 -11.50 10.29 22.31
CA ALA A 294 -12.38 11.35 22.79
C ALA A 294 -13.70 11.40 22.00
N ILE A 295 -13.66 11.21 20.67
CA ILE A 295 -14.87 11.03 19.85
C ILE A 295 -15.66 9.82 20.36
N ALA A 296 -15.00 8.67 20.55
CA ALA A 296 -15.64 7.46 21.05
C ALA A 296 -16.27 7.67 22.44
N ARG A 297 -15.60 8.42 23.32
CA ARG A 297 -16.08 8.76 24.66
C ARG A 297 -17.39 9.55 24.59
N VAL A 298 -17.45 10.61 23.78
CA VAL A 298 -18.67 11.42 23.59
C VAL A 298 -19.82 10.55 23.09
N ILE A 299 -19.58 9.68 22.11
CA ILE A 299 -20.59 8.76 21.56
C ILE A 299 -21.17 7.87 22.67
N VAL A 300 -20.31 7.29 23.51
CA VAL A 300 -20.72 6.34 24.54
C VAL A 300 -21.35 7.03 25.77
N GLU A 301 -20.89 8.23 26.14
CA GLU A 301 -21.49 9.05 27.20
C GLU A 301 -22.93 9.45 26.85
N ASN A 302 -23.20 9.74 25.58
CA ASN A 302 -24.53 10.12 25.11
C ASN A 302 -25.43 8.93 24.71
N GLY A 303 -24.93 7.69 24.81
CA GLY A 303 -25.69 6.50 24.42
C GLY A 303 -25.94 6.38 22.91
N TRP A 304 -25.11 7.00 22.07
CA TRP A 304 -25.29 7.03 20.61
C TRP A 304 -24.73 5.80 19.90
N GLN A 305 -24.05 4.89 20.58
CA GLN A 305 -23.51 3.67 19.99
C GLN A 305 -24.58 2.74 19.39
N ASP A 306 -24.20 1.92 18.42
CA ASP A 306 -25.03 0.86 17.85
C ASP A 306 -25.13 -0.32 18.84
N ALA A 307 -26.08 -0.22 19.78
CA ALA A 307 -26.27 -1.20 20.84
C ALA A 307 -26.66 -2.59 20.30
N GLU A 308 -27.41 -2.66 19.20
CA GLU A 308 -27.79 -3.93 18.58
C GLU A 308 -26.57 -4.63 17.96
N TRP A 309 -25.72 -3.87 17.25
CA TRP A 309 -24.47 -4.37 16.71
C TRP A 309 -23.56 -4.91 17.81
N ILE A 310 -23.37 -4.14 18.88
CA ILE A 310 -22.54 -4.52 20.02
C ILE A 310 -23.06 -5.82 20.64
N LYS A 311 -24.36 -5.90 20.93
CA LYS A 311 -24.97 -7.08 21.54
C LYS A 311 -24.80 -8.34 20.69
N LYS A 312 -24.86 -8.21 19.36
CA LYS A 312 -24.87 -9.35 18.44
C LYS A 312 -23.47 -9.82 18.01
N TRP A 313 -22.51 -8.90 17.88
CA TRP A 313 -21.24 -9.18 17.19
C TRP A 313 -19.99 -8.91 18.01
N VAL A 314 -20.10 -8.28 19.19
CA VAL A 314 -18.94 -8.02 20.05
C VAL A 314 -18.83 -9.12 21.09
N ASN A 315 -17.68 -9.79 21.10
CA ASN A 315 -17.37 -10.87 22.01
C ASN A 315 -17.20 -10.41 23.46
N ASN A 316 -17.64 -11.24 24.40
CA ASN A 316 -17.33 -11.13 25.82
C ASN A 316 -16.07 -11.94 26.19
N LYS A 317 -15.67 -11.89 27.48
CA LYS A 317 -14.48 -12.62 27.97
C LYS A 317 -14.59 -14.12 27.72
N TRP A 318 -15.73 -14.72 28.04
CA TRP A 318 -15.93 -16.17 27.92
C TRP A 318 -15.84 -16.59 26.46
N GLU A 319 -16.53 -15.89 25.58
CA GLU A 319 -16.51 -16.06 24.13
C GLU A 319 -15.10 -15.97 23.53
N SER A 320 -14.31 -14.98 23.98
CA SER A 320 -12.90 -14.85 23.61
C SER A 320 -12.04 -16.03 24.08
N SER A 321 -12.32 -16.52 25.29
CA SER A 321 -11.53 -17.55 25.98
C SER A 321 -11.91 -18.97 25.53
N SER A 322 -13.16 -19.19 25.15
CA SER A 322 -13.68 -20.45 24.60
C SER A 322 -13.27 -20.63 23.14
N GLY A 323 -12.81 -19.57 22.49
CA GLY A 323 -12.10 -19.61 21.21
C GLY A 323 -12.99 -19.86 19.99
N PHE A 324 -14.32 -19.72 20.10
CA PHE A 324 -15.30 -19.84 19.01
C PHE A 324 -14.93 -20.85 17.90
N GLY A 325 -14.54 -22.08 18.27
CA GLY A 325 -14.23 -23.13 17.29
C GLY A 325 -12.84 -23.08 16.61
N GLN A 326 -11.93 -22.18 17.00
CA GLN A 326 -10.52 -22.16 16.52
C GLN A 326 -9.54 -22.97 17.40
N GLY A 327 -10.06 -23.74 18.35
CA GLY A 327 -9.31 -24.72 19.15
C GLY A 327 -8.55 -24.14 20.35
N THR A 328 -8.39 -24.97 21.38
CA THR A 328 -7.90 -24.61 22.71
C THR A 328 -6.37 -24.54 22.85
N ARG A 329 -5.58 -24.83 21.79
CA ARG A 329 -4.10 -24.91 21.90
C ARG A 329 -3.33 -24.47 20.63
N ASN A 330 -2.29 -23.65 20.83
CA ASN A 330 -1.13 -23.43 19.94
C ASN A 330 -1.27 -22.54 18.68
N THR A 331 -2.07 -21.48 18.70
CA THR A 331 -2.03 -20.43 17.64
C THR A 331 -1.37 -19.13 18.14
N PRO A 332 -0.75 -18.31 17.26
CA PRO A 332 -0.26 -16.98 17.63
C PRO A 332 -1.32 -16.08 18.29
N TRP A 333 -2.60 -16.31 17.96
CA TRP A 333 -3.77 -15.62 18.49
C TRP A 333 -3.95 -15.80 20.01
N GLN A 334 -3.59 -16.93 20.59
CA GLN A 334 -3.73 -17.19 22.03
C GLN A 334 -2.97 -16.21 22.94
N TRP A 335 -1.88 -15.57 22.46
CA TRP A 335 -1.23 -14.52 23.26
C TRP A 335 -2.10 -13.29 23.39
N ARG A 336 -2.83 -12.93 22.33
CA ARG A 336 -3.72 -11.78 22.36
C ARG A 336 -5.02 -12.12 23.08
N THR A 337 -5.50 -13.36 22.98
CA THR A 337 -6.86 -13.73 23.43
C THR A 337 -6.96 -14.62 24.68
N THR A 338 -5.86 -15.19 25.18
CA THR A 338 -5.88 -16.12 26.34
C THR A 338 -4.92 -15.69 27.46
N TRP A 339 -3.82 -15.04 27.11
CA TRP A 339 -2.77 -14.60 28.04
C TRP A 339 -2.44 -13.11 27.90
N GLY A 340 -3.26 -12.37 27.16
CA GLY A 340 -2.97 -11.01 26.74
C GLY A 340 -3.27 -9.99 27.82
N LYS A 341 -2.35 -9.06 28.04
CA LYS A 341 -2.59 -7.83 28.84
C LYS A 341 -3.55 -6.83 28.17
N PHE A 342 -4.09 -7.16 26.99
CA PHE A 342 -4.81 -6.23 26.09
C PHE A 342 -6.25 -6.67 25.79
N GLN A 343 -6.85 -7.54 26.61
CA GLN A 343 -8.25 -7.94 26.46
C GLN A 343 -9.16 -7.21 27.43
N THR A 344 -10.27 -6.71 26.91
CA THR A 344 -11.41 -6.28 27.71
C THR A 344 -12.32 -7.48 27.96
N LYS A 345 -13.15 -7.40 29.00
CA LYS A 345 -14.15 -8.45 29.30
C LYS A 345 -15.41 -8.36 28.43
N GLY A 346 -15.44 -7.46 27.45
CA GLY A 346 -16.58 -7.07 26.64
C GLY A 346 -16.75 -5.55 26.60
N PHE A 347 -17.86 -5.09 26.03
CA PHE A 347 -18.14 -3.67 25.84
C PHE A 347 -18.17 -2.86 27.14
N GLU A 348 -18.84 -3.34 28.19
CA GLU A 348 -18.94 -2.58 29.46
C GLU A 348 -17.60 -2.39 30.17
N ASP A 349 -16.70 -3.37 30.09
CA ASP A 349 -15.35 -3.28 30.65
C ASP A 349 -14.48 -2.30 29.84
N TRP A 350 -14.59 -2.34 28.51
CA TRP A 350 -13.97 -1.35 27.63
C TRP A 350 -14.49 0.06 27.90
N LYS A 351 -15.81 0.23 28.05
CA LYS A 351 -16.46 1.51 28.39
C LYS A 351 -15.92 2.05 29.71
N LYS A 352 -15.83 1.21 30.75
CA LYS A 352 -15.26 1.61 32.04
C LYS A 352 -13.81 2.10 31.89
N TRP A 353 -12.99 1.39 31.12
CA TRP A 353 -11.62 1.81 30.83
C TRP A 353 -11.58 3.17 30.11
N LEU A 354 -12.38 3.33 29.06
CA LEU A 354 -12.47 4.56 28.26
C LEU A 354 -12.84 5.77 29.13
N MET A 355 -13.84 5.63 30.01
CA MET A 355 -14.29 6.72 30.91
C MET A 355 -13.26 7.08 31.98
N ALA A 356 -12.41 6.12 32.38
CA ALA A 356 -11.38 6.32 33.38
C ALA A 356 -10.12 7.04 32.85
N GLN A 357 -9.96 7.16 31.52
CA GLN A 357 -8.81 7.86 30.94
C GLN A 357 -9.09 9.37 30.90
N ASP A 358 -8.33 10.14 31.67
CA ASP A 358 -8.46 11.61 31.68
C ASP A 358 -8.02 12.23 30.35
N GLU A 359 -7.04 11.64 29.68
CA GLU A 359 -6.54 12.05 28.38
C GLU A 359 -7.57 11.93 27.25
N PHE A 360 -8.65 11.15 27.44
CA PHE A 360 -9.73 10.99 26.47
C PHE A 360 -10.93 11.89 26.75
N LYS A 361 -10.89 12.72 27.80
CA LYS A 361 -11.84 13.83 27.94
C LYS A 361 -11.66 14.78 26.75
N PRO A 362 -12.74 15.24 26.07
CA PRO A 362 -12.62 16.06 24.87
C PRO A 362 -11.67 17.26 25.02
N GLU A 363 -11.74 17.96 26.14
CA GLU A 363 -10.95 19.16 26.41
C GLU A 363 -9.46 18.83 26.54
N ASN A 364 -9.12 17.71 27.18
CA ASN A 364 -7.74 17.25 27.35
C ASN A 364 -7.15 16.74 26.03
N ALA A 365 -7.92 15.93 25.30
CA ALA A 365 -7.52 15.43 23.99
C ALA A 365 -7.31 16.59 23.00
N ALA A 366 -8.24 17.55 22.96
CA ALA A 366 -8.15 18.74 22.12
C ALA A 366 -6.93 19.59 22.45
N LYS A 367 -6.64 19.79 23.75
CA LYS A 367 -5.45 20.52 24.20
C LYS A 367 -4.15 19.87 23.72
N VAL A 368 -4.00 18.56 23.85
CA VAL A 368 -2.79 17.84 23.41
C VAL A 368 -2.69 17.80 21.89
N ALA A 369 -3.81 17.56 21.21
CA ALA A 369 -3.89 17.52 19.76
C ALA A 369 -3.86 18.90 19.09
N GLN A 370 -3.92 19.99 19.88
CA GLN A 370 -3.92 21.38 19.41
C GLN A 370 -5.07 21.69 18.44
N ILE A 371 -6.26 21.15 18.71
CA ILE A 371 -7.45 21.37 17.89
C ILE A 371 -8.54 22.08 18.71
N ASP A 372 -9.50 22.70 18.02
CA ASP A 372 -10.74 23.14 18.65
C ASP A 372 -11.53 21.91 19.16
N VAL A 373 -11.84 21.89 20.46
CA VAL A 373 -12.62 20.83 21.10
C VAL A 373 -13.98 20.61 20.44
N LYS A 374 -14.57 21.66 19.84
CA LYS A 374 -15.83 21.55 19.09
C LYS A 374 -15.75 20.52 17.96
N LYS A 375 -14.58 20.37 17.32
CA LYS A 375 -14.38 19.37 16.26
C LYS A 375 -14.59 17.94 16.76
N ILE A 376 -14.22 17.65 18.02
CA ILE A 376 -14.44 16.33 18.64
C ILE A 376 -15.94 16.08 18.83
N TYR A 377 -16.64 17.05 19.42
CA TYR A 377 -18.10 16.93 19.63
C TYR A 377 -18.85 16.84 18.30
N THR A 378 -18.55 17.71 17.33
CA THR A 378 -19.15 17.68 15.99
C THR A 378 -18.89 16.35 15.28
N ALA A 379 -17.67 15.80 15.36
CA ALA A 379 -17.37 14.50 14.79
C ALA A 379 -18.23 13.38 15.42
N ALA A 380 -18.34 13.36 16.75
CA ALA A 380 -19.17 12.39 17.46
C ALA A 380 -20.66 12.52 17.06
N GLU A 381 -21.16 13.76 16.94
CA GLU A 381 -22.53 14.01 16.50
C GLU A 381 -22.78 13.50 15.07
N TRP A 382 -21.89 13.85 14.13
CA TRP A 382 -22.02 13.44 12.73
C TRP A 382 -21.95 11.93 12.58
N MET A 383 -21.03 11.27 13.29
CA MET A 383 -20.82 9.83 13.19
C MET A 383 -21.87 8.99 13.91
N ALA A 384 -22.63 9.56 14.86
CA ALA A 384 -23.46 8.72 15.71
C ALA A 384 -24.77 9.28 16.25
N LYS A 385 -24.99 10.59 16.32
CA LYS A 385 -26.21 11.12 16.92
C LYS A 385 -27.43 10.69 16.10
N PRO A 386 -28.41 9.99 16.68
CA PRO A 386 -29.61 9.61 15.95
C PRO A 386 -30.42 10.83 15.49
N SER A 387 -30.97 10.77 14.28
CA SER A 387 -31.94 11.73 13.76
C SER A 387 -33.18 10.95 13.31
N GLY A 388 -34.37 11.37 13.77
CA GLY A 388 -35.61 10.63 13.50
C GLY A 388 -35.58 9.16 13.97
N GLY A 389 -34.88 8.88 15.08
CA GLY A 389 -34.73 7.53 15.62
C GLY A 389 -33.74 6.62 14.88
N LYS A 390 -33.09 7.10 13.82
CA LYS A 390 -32.09 6.34 13.05
C LYS A 390 -30.70 6.92 13.23
N ARG A 391 -29.72 6.04 13.42
CA ARG A 391 -28.30 6.39 13.45
C ARG A 391 -27.78 6.66 12.03
N PRO A 392 -26.80 7.57 11.87
CA PRO A 392 -26.16 7.80 10.59
C PRO A 392 -25.32 6.60 10.15
N LYS A 393 -25.36 6.28 8.85
CA LYS A 393 -24.46 5.31 8.22
C LYS A 393 -23.04 5.87 8.19
N THR A 394 -22.17 5.33 9.03
CA THR A 394 -20.79 5.81 9.17
C THR A 394 -19.79 4.81 8.61
N SER A 395 -18.95 5.27 7.68
CA SER A 395 -17.78 4.55 7.19
C SER A 395 -16.49 5.22 7.65
N ILE A 396 -15.43 4.43 7.84
CA ILE A 396 -14.12 4.89 8.31
C ILE A 396 -13.01 4.37 7.38
N MET A 397 -12.31 5.29 6.72
CA MET A 397 -11.13 5.03 5.92
C MET A 397 -9.87 5.41 6.69
N ILE A 398 -8.88 4.54 6.71
CA ILE A 398 -7.55 4.85 7.27
C ILE A 398 -6.43 4.60 6.27
N GLU A 399 -5.35 5.36 6.36
CA GLU A 399 -4.11 5.06 5.62
C GLU A 399 -2.85 5.53 6.39
N LYS A 400 -1.74 5.75 5.69
CA LYS A 400 -0.37 5.80 6.22
C LYS A 400 -0.14 6.80 7.35
N GLY A 401 -0.71 8.00 7.27
CA GLY A 401 -0.56 9.01 8.31
C GLY A 401 -1.05 8.53 9.67
N LEU A 402 -2.06 7.65 9.68
CA LEU A 402 -2.62 7.11 10.91
C LEU A 402 -1.79 5.95 11.43
N TYR A 403 -1.50 4.92 10.62
CA TYR A 403 -0.90 3.68 11.14
C TYR A 403 0.63 3.58 10.97
N TRP A 404 1.30 4.50 10.28
CA TRP A 404 2.76 4.68 10.36
C TRP A 404 3.19 5.51 11.57
N SER A 405 2.24 6.08 12.31
CA SER A 405 2.44 6.67 13.63
C SER A 405 1.64 5.87 14.67
N ASN A 406 2.20 5.62 15.86
CA ASN A 406 1.52 4.93 16.98
C ASN A 406 0.60 3.73 16.57
N ASN A 407 1.09 2.89 15.64
CA ASN A 407 0.28 1.96 14.84
C ASN A 407 -0.76 1.15 15.64
N THR A 408 -0.29 0.40 16.64
CA THR A 408 -1.17 -0.51 17.39
C THR A 408 -2.26 0.24 18.14
N GLY A 409 -1.91 1.33 18.83
CA GLY A 409 -2.88 2.15 19.55
C GLY A 409 -3.88 2.80 18.61
N ASN A 410 -3.41 3.43 17.53
CA ASN A 410 -4.28 4.11 16.56
C ASN A 410 -5.25 3.14 15.87
N THR A 411 -4.76 1.97 15.46
CA THR A 411 -5.61 0.98 14.77
C THR A 411 -6.58 0.29 15.73
N GLN A 412 -6.25 0.13 17.02
CA GLN A 412 -7.18 -0.35 18.03
C GLN A 412 -8.27 0.70 18.33
N ALA A 413 -7.89 1.97 18.45
CA ALA A 413 -8.84 3.07 18.70
C ALA A 413 -9.84 3.21 17.55
N ILE A 414 -9.37 3.20 16.28
CA ILE A 414 -10.28 3.21 15.13
C ILE A 414 -11.15 1.95 15.07
N SER A 415 -10.63 0.77 15.41
CA SER A 415 -11.46 -0.44 15.46
C SER A 415 -12.57 -0.31 16.51
N ALA A 416 -12.26 0.18 17.71
CA ALA A 416 -13.26 0.42 18.75
C ALA A 416 -14.31 1.45 18.29
N LEU A 417 -13.88 2.55 17.67
CA LEU A 417 -14.78 3.55 17.09
C LEU A 417 -15.68 2.94 16.01
N GLY A 418 -15.11 2.15 15.09
CA GLY A 418 -15.84 1.40 14.06
C GLY A 418 -16.90 0.48 14.65
N ILE A 419 -16.55 -0.28 15.69
CA ILE A 419 -17.48 -1.16 16.40
C ILE A 419 -18.67 -0.38 16.98
N ILE A 420 -18.41 0.71 17.71
CA ILE A 420 -19.50 1.45 18.38
C ILE A 420 -20.39 2.22 17.41
N VAL A 421 -19.89 2.61 16.24
CA VAL A 421 -20.74 3.21 15.18
C VAL A 421 -21.38 2.15 14.28
N GLY A 422 -21.02 0.88 14.47
CA GLY A 422 -21.51 -0.25 13.70
C GLY A 422 -20.93 -0.34 12.28
N ALA A 423 -19.73 0.19 12.05
CA ALA A 423 -19.01 0.00 10.80
C ALA A 423 -18.41 -1.42 10.77
N GLY A 424 -18.80 -2.27 9.82
CA GLY A 424 -18.32 -3.66 9.79
C GLY A 424 -19.14 -4.67 8.98
N GLY A 425 -19.35 -4.42 7.69
CA GLY A 425 -20.00 -5.40 6.78
C GLY A 425 -21.43 -5.03 6.37
N ARG A 426 -21.80 -3.74 6.44
CA ARG A 426 -23.11 -3.21 6.01
C ARG A 426 -22.91 -2.12 4.95
N PRO A 427 -23.80 -2.01 3.93
CA PRO A 427 -23.66 -0.99 2.89
C PRO A 427 -23.55 0.43 3.44
N GLY A 428 -22.48 1.14 3.08
CA GLY A 428 -22.20 2.51 3.56
C GLY A 428 -21.82 2.58 5.06
N GLN A 429 -21.56 1.45 5.70
CA GLN A 429 -21.15 1.32 7.10
C GLN A 429 -19.96 0.37 7.20
N MET A 430 -18.84 0.81 6.63
CA MET A 430 -17.65 0.00 6.47
C MET A 430 -16.42 0.66 7.06
N ILE A 431 -15.52 -0.18 7.57
CA ILE A 431 -14.21 0.23 8.08
C ILE A 431 -13.15 -0.46 7.23
N GLY A 432 -12.13 0.28 6.81
CA GLY A 432 -11.11 -0.29 5.95
C GLY A 432 -9.96 0.65 5.63
N ARG A 433 -8.98 0.11 4.94
CA ARG A 433 -7.86 0.86 4.39
C ARG A 433 -8.21 1.42 3.02
N GLY A 434 -7.78 2.64 2.75
CA GLY A 434 -7.81 3.23 1.40
C GLY A 434 -6.74 2.63 0.46
N GLY A 435 -5.78 1.87 0.97
CA GLY A 435 -4.75 1.19 0.19
C GLY A 435 -3.56 2.06 -0.24
N GLY A 436 -2.50 1.41 -0.73
CA GLY A 436 -1.32 2.07 -1.29
C GLY A 436 -1.10 1.57 -2.71
N HIS A 437 -0.38 0.46 -2.82
CA HIS A 437 -0.37 -0.37 -4.01
C HIS A 437 -1.59 -1.29 -4.08
N GLN A 438 -1.80 -1.88 -5.25
CA GLN A 438 -2.71 -3.00 -5.45
C GLN A 438 -2.37 -4.21 -4.58
N ARG A 439 -3.32 -5.14 -4.48
CA ARG A 439 -3.10 -6.44 -3.82
C ARG A 439 -2.69 -7.49 -4.86
N GLY A 440 -2.14 -8.59 -4.39
CA GLY A 440 -1.50 -9.60 -5.23
C GLY A 440 -0.45 -10.44 -4.50
N GLY A 441 -0.13 -10.10 -3.24
CA GLY A 441 0.78 -10.88 -2.42
C GLY A 441 0.23 -12.28 -2.08
N GLN A 442 0.69 -13.28 -2.82
CA GLN A 442 0.42 -14.69 -2.55
C GLN A 442 1.68 -15.35 -1.98
N ARG A 443 1.53 -16.06 -0.86
CA ARG A 443 2.68 -16.72 -0.20
C ARG A 443 2.90 -18.13 -0.77
N GLY A 444 4.10 -18.37 -1.27
CA GLY A 444 4.62 -19.70 -1.64
C GLY A 444 5.39 -20.42 -0.52
N GLY A 445 5.46 -19.82 0.68
CA GLY A 445 6.07 -20.41 1.86
C GLY A 445 5.64 -19.73 3.15
N LYS A 446 5.73 -20.45 4.28
CA LYS A 446 5.43 -19.91 5.61
C LYS A 446 6.65 -19.22 6.18
N TYR A 447 6.47 -18.06 6.81
CA TYR A 447 7.55 -17.36 7.49
C TYR A 447 8.15 -18.22 8.62
N PRO A 448 9.47 -18.52 8.62
CA PRO A 448 10.11 -19.41 9.60
C PRO A 448 10.38 -18.70 10.92
N ARG A 449 9.31 -18.34 11.64
CA ARG A 449 9.38 -17.56 12.88
C ARG A 449 10.23 -18.20 13.98
N ASN A 450 10.30 -19.53 13.99
CA ASN A 450 11.16 -20.30 14.89
C ASN A 450 12.66 -20.02 14.67
N LYS A 451 13.07 -19.52 13.50
CA LYS A 451 14.45 -19.14 13.21
C LYS A 451 14.77 -17.70 13.57
N SER A 452 13.79 -16.83 13.79
CA SER A 452 14.04 -15.44 14.17
C SER A 452 14.72 -15.37 15.54
N PRO A 453 15.82 -14.62 15.72
CA PRO A 453 16.46 -14.43 17.02
C PRO A 453 15.66 -13.48 17.92
N MET A 454 14.74 -12.71 17.34
CA MET A 454 13.98 -11.68 18.06
C MET A 454 12.86 -12.30 18.88
N LYS A 455 12.75 -11.90 20.15
CA LYS A 455 11.74 -12.38 21.10
C LYS A 455 10.87 -11.23 21.60
N VAL A 456 9.63 -11.57 21.96
CA VAL A 456 8.83 -10.78 22.91
C VAL A 456 9.10 -11.30 24.33
N PRO A 457 8.71 -10.61 25.41
CA PRO A 457 8.85 -11.14 26.76
C PRO A 457 8.32 -12.59 26.87
N GLY A 458 9.10 -13.46 27.53
CA GLY A 458 8.87 -14.89 27.57
C GLY A 458 9.56 -15.67 26.44
N ARG A 459 8.98 -16.82 26.03
CA ARG A 459 9.62 -17.77 25.10
C ARG A 459 9.27 -17.55 23.62
N ARG A 460 8.37 -16.62 23.29
CA ARG A 460 7.84 -16.46 21.92
C ARG A 460 8.76 -15.61 21.04
N ARG A 461 9.03 -16.10 19.84
CA ARG A 461 9.79 -15.37 18.80
C ARG A 461 8.86 -14.46 17.99
N ARG A 462 9.35 -13.28 17.62
CA ARG A 462 8.69 -12.35 16.68
C ARG A 462 9.36 -12.38 15.32
N ALA A 463 8.75 -11.76 14.31
CA ALA A 463 9.43 -11.59 13.02
C ALA A 463 10.73 -10.77 13.21
N LEU A 464 11.73 -11.11 12.41
CA LEU A 464 13.05 -10.50 12.38
C LEU A 464 12.94 -9.15 11.66
N ASP A 465 13.54 -8.12 12.25
CA ASP A 465 13.69 -6.79 11.66
C ASP A 465 14.95 -6.78 10.78
N THR A 466 14.75 -6.81 9.46
CA THR A 466 15.81 -6.99 8.45
C THR A 466 16.83 -5.86 8.45
N ASP A 467 16.37 -4.66 8.78
CA ASP A 467 17.18 -3.46 8.71
C ASP A 467 18.18 -3.46 9.87
N THR A 468 17.69 -3.64 11.10
CA THR A 468 18.55 -3.77 12.29
C THR A 468 19.46 -4.99 12.22
N TRP A 469 19.00 -6.10 11.62
CA TRP A 469 19.81 -7.30 11.41
C TRP A 469 20.96 -7.08 10.42
N LEU A 470 20.72 -6.32 9.36
CA LEU A 470 21.77 -5.85 8.45
C LEU A 470 22.71 -4.87 9.14
N MET A 471 22.17 -3.89 9.88
CA MET A 471 22.97 -2.91 10.62
C MET A 471 23.93 -3.56 11.61
N ALA A 472 23.48 -4.60 12.31
CA ALA A 472 24.31 -5.40 13.21
C ALA A 472 25.39 -6.25 12.51
N GLY A 473 25.44 -6.24 11.17
CA GLY A 473 26.37 -7.07 10.42
C GLY A 473 26.05 -8.55 10.59
N HIS A 474 24.80 -8.95 10.45
CA HIS A 474 24.43 -10.36 10.38
C HIS A 474 23.93 -10.78 8.99
N THR A 475 23.54 -9.81 8.15
CA THR A 475 23.20 -10.06 6.74
C THR A 475 24.48 -10.08 5.91
N ARG A 476 24.82 -11.22 5.29
CA ARG A 476 26.03 -11.40 4.45
C ARG A 476 25.75 -11.33 2.95
N LEU A 477 24.52 -11.60 2.57
CA LEU A 477 24.03 -11.49 1.20
C LEU A 477 22.56 -11.10 1.27
N ALA A 478 22.12 -10.22 0.37
CA ALA A 478 20.71 -9.90 0.28
C ALA A 478 20.22 -9.72 -1.15
N HIS A 479 18.97 -10.14 -1.38
CA HIS A 479 18.21 -9.79 -2.58
C HIS A 479 17.21 -8.67 -2.24
N ALA A 480 17.36 -7.52 -2.91
CA ALA A 480 16.35 -6.47 -2.97
C ALA A 480 15.59 -6.59 -4.30
N ILE A 481 14.32 -7.00 -4.24
CA ILE A 481 13.52 -7.38 -5.42
C ILE A 481 12.33 -6.43 -5.55
N GLY A 482 12.29 -5.65 -6.64
CA GLY A 482 11.20 -4.72 -6.95
C GLY A 482 10.91 -3.69 -5.85
N THR A 483 11.94 -3.25 -5.14
CA THR A 483 11.86 -2.26 -4.08
C THR A 483 13.16 -1.49 -3.95
N THR A 484 13.06 -0.22 -3.55
CA THR A 484 14.18 0.64 -3.19
C THR A 484 14.42 0.56 -1.68
N TRP A 485 15.06 -0.52 -1.21
CA TRP A 485 15.21 -0.80 0.23
C TRP A 485 15.74 0.42 1.00
N ILE A 486 16.86 1.00 0.58
CA ILE A 486 17.48 2.12 1.31
C ILE A 486 16.58 3.35 1.34
N GLN A 487 16.06 3.81 0.20
CA GLN A 487 15.27 5.04 0.13
C GLN A 487 13.89 4.92 0.78
N SER A 488 13.35 3.72 0.92
CA SER A 488 11.99 3.50 1.43
C SER A 488 11.91 3.28 2.93
N MET A 489 13.03 3.14 3.65
CA MET A 489 13.05 2.82 5.09
C MET A 489 13.35 4.03 5.97
N CYS A 490 12.95 3.95 7.24
CA CYS A 490 13.35 4.90 8.27
C CYS A 490 14.86 4.85 8.53
N GLY A 491 15.47 5.98 8.93
CA GLY A 491 16.92 6.01 9.18
C GLY A 491 17.75 5.69 7.93
N SER A 492 17.23 6.07 6.76
CA SER A 492 17.80 5.71 5.45
C SER A 492 19.26 6.11 5.28
N GLN A 493 19.72 7.17 5.95
CA GLN A 493 21.12 7.61 5.92
C GLN A 493 22.06 6.61 6.61
N GLN A 494 21.71 6.15 7.81
CA GLN A 494 22.51 5.13 8.52
C GLN A 494 22.49 3.81 7.76
N LEU A 495 21.32 3.42 7.24
CA LEU A 495 21.19 2.21 6.43
C LEU A 495 22.02 2.30 5.15
N ALA A 496 22.00 3.45 4.45
CA ALA A 496 22.80 3.70 3.25
C ALA A 496 24.29 3.58 3.53
N LYS A 497 24.77 4.26 4.58
CA LYS A 497 26.16 4.21 5.02
C LYS A 497 26.60 2.76 5.29
N ARG A 498 25.77 2.00 6.00
CA ARG A 498 26.10 0.61 6.29
C ARG A 498 26.14 -0.27 5.04
N PHE A 499 25.21 -0.07 4.11
CA PHE A 499 25.28 -0.74 2.81
C PHE A 499 26.58 -0.43 2.10
N GLU A 500 26.98 0.84 2.05
CA GLU A 500 28.25 1.27 1.43
C GLU A 500 29.46 0.59 2.07
N GLU A 501 29.54 0.56 3.40
CA GLU A 501 30.58 -0.14 4.16
C GLU A 501 30.68 -1.63 3.79
N LEU A 502 29.53 -2.32 3.73
CA LEU A 502 29.47 -3.76 3.47
C LEU A 502 29.73 -4.12 2.00
N VAL A 503 29.45 -3.21 1.06
CA VAL A 503 29.49 -3.53 -0.38
C VAL A 503 30.54 -2.77 -1.19
N VAL A 504 30.60 -1.44 -1.11
CA VAL A 504 31.49 -0.62 -1.95
C VAL A 504 32.83 -0.40 -1.27
N ALA A 505 32.81 -0.07 0.03
CA ALA A 505 34.02 0.22 0.81
C ALA A 505 34.67 -1.03 1.43
N ASN A 506 34.03 -2.20 1.33
CA ASN A 506 34.61 -3.46 1.81
C ASN A 506 35.94 -3.78 1.06
N PRO A 507 37.01 -4.24 1.75
CA PRO A 507 38.30 -4.51 1.11
C PRO A 507 38.27 -5.62 0.05
N HIS A 508 37.32 -6.55 0.13
CA HIS A 508 37.18 -7.66 -0.81
C HIS A 508 36.39 -7.25 -2.05
N GLN A 509 37.00 -6.39 -2.88
CA GLN A 509 36.45 -5.98 -4.17
C GLN A 509 36.86 -6.91 -5.31
N VAL A 510 35.91 -7.18 -6.20
CA VAL A 510 36.16 -7.96 -7.42
C VAL A 510 37.12 -7.18 -8.34
N ARG A 511 38.28 -7.79 -8.60
CA ARG A 511 39.35 -7.28 -9.47
C ARG A 511 39.87 -8.36 -10.42
N SER A 512 38.97 -9.22 -10.90
CA SER A 512 39.27 -10.28 -11.87
C SER A 512 38.04 -10.45 -12.76
N TYR A 513 38.27 -10.92 -13.98
CA TYR A 513 37.22 -11.36 -14.90
C TYR A 513 36.98 -12.86 -14.82
N ASP A 514 37.87 -13.60 -14.15
CA ASP A 514 37.71 -15.03 -13.94
C ASP A 514 36.54 -15.30 -12.97
N LYS A 515 35.66 -16.23 -13.36
CA LYS A 515 34.44 -16.55 -12.61
C LYS A 515 34.76 -17.09 -11.22
N GLN A 516 35.79 -17.91 -11.09
CA GLN A 516 36.14 -18.56 -9.83
C GLN A 516 36.77 -17.54 -8.87
N ASP A 517 37.68 -16.69 -9.35
CA ASP A 517 38.24 -15.57 -8.58
C ASP A 517 37.15 -14.63 -8.05
N ILE A 518 36.16 -14.31 -8.89
CA ILE A 518 35.00 -13.49 -8.52
C ILE A 518 34.23 -14.14 -7.38
N ILE A 519 33.89 -15.42 -7.52
CA ILE A 519 33.16 -16.19 -6.52
C ILE A 519 33.93 -16.17 -5.20
N ASP A 520 35.22 -16.48 -5.22
CA ASP A 520 36.02 -16.58 -4.00
C ASP A 520 36.26 -15.22 -3.35
N THR A 521 36.37 -14.15 -4.14
CA THR A 521 36.39 -12.77 -3.63
C THR A 521 35.09 -12.40 -2.92
N LEU A 522 33.94 -12.72 -3.52
CA LEU A 522 32.63 -12.41 -2.92
C LEU A 522 32.32 -13.28 -1.71
N LYS A 523 32.82 -14.52 -1.64
CA LYS A 523 32.78 -15.32 -0.40
C LYS A 523 33.60 -14.67 0.71
N LYS A 524 34.84 -14.26 0.43
CA LYS A 524 35.68 -13.52 1.41
C LYS A 524 34.99 -12.24 1.89
N ARG A 525 34.35 -11.50 1.00
CA ARG A 525 33.51 -10.35 1.37
C ARG A 525 32.43 -10.75 2.36
N ALA A 526 31.63 -11.77 2.02
CA ALA A 526 30.57 -12.26 2.89
C ALA A 526 31.09 -12.77 4.24
N ASP A 527 32.30 -13.34 4.29
CA ASP A 527 32.91 -13.81 5.54
C ASP A 527 33.43 -12.66 6.41
N SER A 528 33.82 -11.54 5.79
CA SER A 528 34.39 -10.37 6.49
C SER A 528 33.37 -9.50 7.21
N GLY A 529 32.07 -9.66 6.94
CA GLY A 529 31.03 -8.76 7.45
C GLY A 529 29.94 -8.50 6.42
#